data_AF-A0A2G6CH42-F1
#
_entry.id   AF-A0A2G6CH42-F1
#
_cell.length_a   1.000
_cell.length_b   1.000
_cell.length_c   1.000
_cell.angle_alpha   90.00
_cell.angle_beta   90.00
_cell.angle_gamma   90.00
#
_symmetry.space_group_name_H-M   'P 1'
#
loop_
_entity.id
_entity.type
_entity.pdbx_description
1 polymer ?
#
loop_
_entity_poly.entity_id
_entity_poly.type
_entity_poly.pdbx_seq_one_letter_code
_entity_poly.pdbx_strand_id
1 'polypeptide(L)'
;MKNKMFQPGTILHEVIVGAFRANGTSFRAWCDQNGINYSTARLATYGQSGGERGKELLEAMIEDAGPTVVEAAYRKRMIMEAEKLQGAAA
;
A
#
# COMPACT_ATOMS: atom_id res chain seq x y z
N MET A 1 -8.65 1.40 -9.80
CA MET A 1 -7.99 2.54 -9.14
C MET A 1 -8.47 3.87 -9.71
N LYS A 2 -9.58 4.38 -9.14
CA LYS A 2 -10.10 5.72 -9.46
C LYS A 2 -9.17 6.86 -8.98
N ASN A 3 -8.19 6.55 -8.13
CA ASN A 3 -7.25 7.52 -7.59
C ASN A 3 -5.81 7.27 -8.10
N LYS A 4 -5.29 8.15 -8.97
CA LYS A 4 -3.92 8.07 -9.55
C LYS A 4 -2.81 8.37 -8.53
N MET A 5 -3.18 8.74 -7.30
CA MET A 5 -2.25 9.16 -6.27
C MET A 5 -1.29 8.06 -5.82
N PHE A 6 -1.78 6.84 -5.67
CA PHE A 6 -0.97 5.73 -5.17
C PHE A 6 -0.27 5.02 -6.32
N GLN A 7 1.06 4.94 -6.24
CA GLN A 7 1.86 4.13 -7.16
C GLN A 7 2.19 2.80 -6.47
N PRO A 8 1.84 1.64 -7.07
CA PRO A 8 2.26 0.36 -6.55
C PRO A 8 3.78 0.26 -6.43
N GLY A 9 4.26 -0.35 -5.35
CA GLY A 9 5.67 -0.43 -5.03
C GLY A 9 5.94 -0.57 -3.54
N THR A 10 7.23 -0.58 -3.17
CA THR A 10 7.66 -0.80 -1.78
C THR A 10 7.05 0.20 -0.80
N ILE A 11 7.04 1.50 -1.15
CA ILE A 11 6.48 2.54 -0.28
C ILE A 11 4.99 2.28 -0.03
N LEU A 12 4.21 1.97 -1.06
CA LEU A 12 2.78 1.70 -0.89
C LEU A 12 2.54 0.44 -0.04
N HIS A 13 3.32 -0.62 -0.26
CA HIS A 13 3.24 -1.83 0.55
C HIS A 13 3.51 -1.55 2.03
N GLU A 14 4.60 -0.85 2.34
CA GLU A 14 4.97 -0.48 3.72
C GLU A 14 3.88 0.36 4.40
N VAL A 15 3.31 1.31 3.66
CA VAL A 15 2.25 2.18 4.16
C VAL A 15 0.98 1.39 4.47
N ILE A 16 0.52 0.52 3.58
CA ILE A 16 -0.68 -0.31 3.80
C ILE A 16 -0.46 -1.23 5.02
N VAL A 17 0.71 -1.88 5.12
CA VAL A 17 1.05 -2.72 6.28
C VAL A 17 1.09 -1.91 7.57
N GLY A 18 1.66 -0.71 7.54
CA GLY A 18 1.70 0.20 8.68
C GLY A 18 0.32 0.67 9.11
N ALA A 19 -0.55 1.00 8.16
CA ALA A 19 -1.91 1.44 8.41
C ALA A 19 -2.76 0.34 9.07
N PHE A 20 -2.67 -0.91 8.60
CA PHE A 20 -3.33 -2.03 9.27
C PHE A 20 -2.86 -2.21 10.73
N ARG A 21 -1.56 -2.04 11.00
CA ARG A 21 -1.02 -2.11 12.36
C ARG A 21 -1.52 -0.96 13.24
N ALA A 22 -1.58 0.25 12.70
CA ALA A 22 -2.12 1.41 13.41
C ALA A 22 -3.60 1.23 13.77
N ASN A 23 -4.36 0.51 12.93
CA ASN A 23 -5.77 0.18 13.17
C ASN A 23 -5.96 -1.06 14.07
N GLY A 24 -4.90 -1.58 14.70
CA GLY A 24 -5.00 -2.72 15.62
C GLY A 24 -5.12 -4.10 14.95
N THR A 25 -4.85 -4.20 13.66
CA THR A 25 -4.84 -5.47 12.92
C THR A 25 -3.49 -5.69 12.21
N SER A 26 -3.43 -6.60 11.25
CA SER A 26 -2.25 -6.80 10.41
C SER A 26 -2.65 -7.11 8.99
N PHE A 27 -1.74 -6.83 8.05
CA PHE A 27 -1.92 -7.20 6.64
C PHE A 27 -2.21 -8.70 6.46
N ARG A 28 -1.57 -9.55 7.28
CA ARG A 28 -1.82 -10.99 7.26
C ARG A 28 -3.21 -11.35 7.77
N ALA A 29 -3.63 -10.78 8.90
CA ALA A 29 -4.96 -11.00 9.44
C ALA A 29 -6.06 -10.55 8.47
N TRP A 30 -5.87 -9.41 7.79
CA TRP A 30 -6.77 -8.95 6.73
C TRP A 30 -6.84 -9.95 5.56
N CYS A 31 -5.70 -10.48 5.11
CA CYS A 31 -5.67 -11.52 4.07
C CYS A 31 -6.46 -12.76 4.48
N ASP A 32 -6.23 -13.26 5.70
CA ASP A 32 -6.90 -14.46 6.22
C ASP A 32 -8.41 -14.24 6.36
N GLN A 33 -8.85 -13.07 6.85
CA GLN A 33 -10.27 -12.70 6.99
C GLN A 33 -11.00 -12.61 5.64
N ASN A 34 -10.32 -12.18 4.60
CA ASN A 34 -10.89 -12.02 3.26
C ASN A 34 -10.66 -13.23 2.35
N GLY A 35 -10.07 -14.32 2.86
CA GLY A 35 -9.77 -15.52 2.07
C GLY A 35 -8.77 -15.28 0.93
N ILE A 36 -7.90 -14.28 1.08
CA ILE A 36 -6.93 -13.87 0.06
C ILE A 36 -5.57 -14.47 0.42
N ASN A 37 -4.91 -15.08 -0.56
CA ASN A 37 -3.54 -15.53 -0.37
C ASN A 37 -2.60 -14.32 -0.15
N TYR A 38 -1.78 -14.38 0.91
CA TYR A 38 -0.83 -13.34 1.27
C TYR A 38 0.11 -12.94 0.12
N SER A 39 0.61 -13.91 -0.66
CA SER A 39 1.48 -13.60 -1.81
C SER A 39 0.74 -12.81 -2.87
N THR A 40 -0.52 -13.16 -3.16
CA THR A 40 -1.36 -12.45 -4.12
C THR A 40 -1.63 -11.01 -3.69
N ALA A 41 -2.00 -10.80 -2.42
CA ALA A 41 -2.19 -9.46 -1.85
C ALA A 41 -0.89 -8.64 -1.93
N ARG A 42 0.24 -9.24 -1.54
CA ARG A 42 1.55 -8.62 -1.65
C ARG A 42 1.87 -8.21 -3.09
N LEU A 43 1.72 -9.11 -4.06
CA LEU A 43 1.99 -8.82 -5.48
C LEU A 43 1.11 -7.68 -6.02
N ALA A 44 -0.13 -7.56 -5.58
CA ALA A 44 -1.00 -6.43 -5.91
C ALA A 44 -0.44 -5.09 -5.39
N THR A 45 0.06 -5.04 -4.13
CA THR A 45 0.68 -3.81 -3.60
C THR A 45 1.97 -3.39 -4.33
N TYR A 46 2.67 -4.34 -4.96
CA TYR A 46 3.85 -4.07 -5.80
C TYR A 46 3.50 -3.85 -7.29
N GLY A 47 2.23 -3.95 -7.67
CA GLY A 47 1.80 -3.78 -9.07
C GLY A 47 2.12 -4.96 -9.99
N GLN A 48 2.60 -6.08 -9.44
CA GLN A 48 2.92 -7.30 -10.20
C GLN A 48 1.64 -8.02 -10.67
N SER A 49 0.51 -7.75 -10.00
CA SER A 49 -0.84 -8.16 -10.43
C SER A 49 -1.54 -6.99 -11.14
N GLY A 50 -1.03 -6.57 -12.31
CA GLY A 50 -1.51 -5.35 -13.00
C GLY A 50 -2.88 -5.45 -13.70
N GLY A 51 -3.51 -6.62 -13.72
CA GLY A 51 -4.85 -6.82 -14.26
C GLY A 51 -5.95 -6.20 -13.40
N GLU A 52 -7.19 -6.16 -13.91
CA GLU A 52 -8.33 -5.50 -13.23
C GLU A 52 -8.53 -6.03 -11.81
N ARG A 53 -8.49 -7.36 -11.64
CA ARG A 53 -8.66 -8.01 -10.34
C ARG A 53 -7.58 -7.64 -9.32
N GLY A 54 -6.35 -7.38 -9.77
CA GLY A 54 -5.28 -6.95 -8.88
C GLY A 54 -5.41 -5.47 -8.49
N LYS A 55 -5.94 -4.63 -9.38
CA LYS A 55 -6.29 -3.24 -9.07
C LYS A 55 -7.46 -3.16 -8.10
N GLU A 56 -8.50 -3.97 -8.29
CA GLU A 56 -9.63 -4.10 -7.37
C GLU A 56 -9.16 -4.56 -5.97
N LEU A 57 -8.28 -5.57 -5.94
CA LEU A 57 -7.68 -6.06 -4.70
C LEU A 57 -6.87 -4.96 -3.99
N LEU A 58 -6.07 -4.19 -4.74
CA LEU A 58 -5.33 -3.06 -4.18
C LEU A 58 -6.26 -1.97 -3.63
N GLU A 59 -7.35 -1.67 -4.35
CA GLU A 59 -8.35 -0.70 -3.93
C GLU A 59 -9.04 -1.15 -2.62
N ALA A 60 -9.42 -2.42 -2.51
CA ALA A 60 -9.99 -2.99 -1.28
C ALA A 60 -9.01 -2.91 -0.09
N MET A 61 -7.73 -3.23 -0.31
CA MET A 61 -6.72 -3.12 0.77
C MET A 61 -6.55 -1.68 1.27
N ILE A 62 -6.65 -0.68 0.39
CA ILE A 62 -6.53 0.73 0.76
C ILE A 62 -7.78 1.20 1.53
N GLU A 63 -8.96 0.76 1.11
CA GLU A 63 -10.22 1.06 1.78
C GLU A 63 -10.22 0.52 3.22
N ASP A 64 -9.91 -0.77 3.38
CA ASP A 64 -9.95 -1.42 4.70
C ASP A 64 -8.79 -0.99 5.62
N ALA A 65 -7.66 -0.56 5.05
CA ALA A 65 -6.57 0.03 5.82
C ALA A 65 -6.87 1.47 6.29
N GLY A 66 -7.91 2.11 5.75
CA GLY A 66 -8.26 3.50 6.03
C GLY A 66 -7.61 4.47 5.03
N PRO A 67 -8.35 4.95 4.02
CA PRO A 67 -7.79 5.75 2.92
C PRO A 67 -7.06 7.00 3.39
N THR A 68 -7.61 7.71 4.39
CA THR A 68 -7.01 8.94 4.93
C THR A 68 -5.64 8.69 5.58
N VAL A 69 -5.50 7.58 6.31
CA VAL A 69 -4.24 7.21 6.98
C VAL A 69 -3.21 6.79 5.94
N VAL A 70 -3.62 5.95 4.98
CA VAL A 70 -2.79 5.53 3.85
C VAL A 70 -2.31 6.75 3.06
N GLU A 71 -3.20 7.71 2.78
CA GLU A 71 -2.88 8.93 2.04
C GLU A 71 -1.80 9.76 2.75
N ALA A 72 -2.02 10.07 4.03
CA ALA A 72 -1.11 10.89 4.82
C ALA A 72 0.27 10.23 4.96
N ALA A 73 0.31 8.93 5.26
CA ALA A 73 1.55 8.18 5.40
C ALA A 73 2.30 8.04 4.07
N TYR A 74 1.59 7.80 2.97
CA TYR A 74 2.18 7.71 1.64
C TYR A 74 2.82 9.03 1.21
N ARG A 75 2.12 10.17 1.35
CA ARG A 75 2.69 11.50 1.05
C ARG A 75 3.98 11.73 1.84
N LYS A 76 3.96 11.45 3.14
CA LYS A 76 5.13 11.61 4.01
C LYS A 76 6.30 10.75 3.54
N ARG A 77 6.08 9.47 3.22
CA ARG A 77 7.15 8.57 2.74
C ARG A 77 7.71 9.00 1.39
N MET A 78 6.88 9.49 0.47
CA MET A 78 7.33 10.01 -0.82
C MET A 78 8.22 11.25 -0.67
N ILE A 79 7.85 12.18 0.22
CA ILE A 79 8.68 13.37 0.51
C ILE A 79 10.03 12.96 1.09
N MET A 80 10.03 12.07 2.09
CA MET A 80 11.28 11.56 2.70
C MET A 80 12.19 10.86 1.67
N GLU A 81 11.61 10.09 0.75
CA GLU A 81 12.40 9.42 -0.29
C GLU A 81 12.98 10.43 -1.29
N ALA A 82 12.22 11.46 -1.65
CA ALA A 82 12.71 12.54 -2.50
C ALA A 82 13.86 13.33 -1.85
N GLU A 83 13.74 13.66 -0.56
CA GLU A 83 14.81 14.32 0.21
C GLU A 83 16.07 13.46 0.26
N LYS A 84 15.92 12.15 0.49
CA LYS A 84 17.03 11.20 0.50
C LYS A 84 17.75 11.11 -0.85
N LEU A 85 17.00 11.10 -1.95
CA LEU A 85 17.57 11.09 -3.30
C LEU A 85 18.33 12.39 -3.62
N GLN A 86 17.82 13.55 -3.18
CA GLN A 86 18.51 14.83 -3.35
C GLN A 86 19.80 14.87 -2.53
N GLY A 87 19.77 14.44 -1.27
CA GLY A 87 20.95 14.41 -0.41
C GLY A 87 22.02 13.41 -0.85
N ALA A 88 21.65 12.32 -1.53
CA ALA A 88 22.59 11.34 -2.08
C ALA A 88 23.22 11.79 -3.42
N ALA A 89 22.65 12.80 -4.07
CA ALA A 89 23.15 13.36 -5.33
C ALA A 89 24.08 14.58 -5.14
N ALA A 90 24.24 15.06 -3.90
CA ALA A 90 25.11 16.16 -3.49
C ALA A 90 26.44 15.64 -2.92
#